data_AF-Q9JHB0-F1
#
_entry.id   AF-Q9JHB0-F1
#
_cell.length_a   1.000
_cell.length_b   1.000
_cell.length_c   1.000
_cell.angle_alpha   90.00
_cell.angle_beta   90.00
_cell.angle_gamma   90.00
#
_symmetry.space_group_name_H-M   'P 1'
#
loop_
_entity.id
_entity.type
_entity.pdbx_description
1 polymer ?
#
loop_
_entity_poly.entity_id
_entity_poly.type
_entity_poly.pdbx_seq_one_letter_code
_entity_poly.pdbx_strand_id
1 'polypeptide(L)' 'FLAKSLDDALKLIEQPELADKVDMVWIVGGSSVYKEAMNQPGHLRLFVTRIMQEFESDTFFPEIDLEKYKLLP' A
#
# COMPACT_ATOMS: atom_id res chain seq x y z
N PHE A 1 11.68 -0.01 -14.26
CA PHE A 1 12.39 0.04 -12.96
C PHE A 1 12.01 -1.18 -12.14
N LEU A 2 12.94 -1.74 -11.38
CA LEU A 2 12.71 -2.88 -10.48
C LEU A 2 13.38 -2.56 -9.15
N ALA A 3 12.68 -2.80 -8.04
CA ALA A 3 13.17 -2.60 -6.68
C ALA A 3 13.08 -3.90 -5.87
N LYS A 4 13.92 -4.03 -4.84
CA LYS A 4 13.96 -5.23 -3.97
C LYS A 4 13.13 -5.10 -2.70
N SER A 5 12.67 -3.90 -2.39
CA SER A 5 11.83 -3.56 -1.23
C SER A 5 10.91 -2.38 -1.57
N LEU A 6 9.91 -2.11 -0.74
CA LEU A 6 9.09 -0.91 -0.89
C LEU A 6 9.92 0.36 -0.72
N ASP A 7 10.83 0.38 0.26
CA ASP A 7 11.75 1.51 0.49
C ASP A 7 12.60 1.85 -0.74
N ASP A 8 13.15 0.84 -1.41
CA ASP A 8 13.94 1.05 -2.62
C ASP A 8 13.05 1.57 -3.77
N ALA A 9 11.81 1.11 -3.86
CA ALA A 9 10.85 1.60 -4.85
C ALA A 9 10.49 3.07 -4.62
N LEU A 10 10.27 3.47 -3.36
CA LEU A 10 10.00 4.85 -2.98
C LEU A 10 11.20 5.76 -3.24
N LYS A 11 12.42 5.29 -3.02
CA LYS A 11 13.63 6.05 -3.41
C LYS A 11 13.77 6.19 -4.92
N LEU A 12 13.38 5.17 -5.70
CA LEU A 12 13.48 5.23 -7.16
C LEU A 12 12.57 6.31 -7.75
N ILE A 13 11.35 6.47 -7.23
CA ILE A 13 10.41 7.49 -7.75
C ILE A 13 10.86 8.91 -7.42
N GLU A 14 11.72 9.10 -6.41
CA GLU A 14 12.33 10.39 -6.09
C GLU A 14 13.54 10.73 -7.00
N GLN A 15 14.03 9.78 -7.81
CA GLN A 15 15.16 10.03 -8.70
C GLN A 15 14.74 10.93 -9.88
N PRO A 16 15.67 11.75 -10.44
CA PRO A 16 15.35 12.71 -11.49
C PRO A 16 14.65 12.13 -12.73
N GLU A 17 14.87 10.85 -13.02
CA GLU A 17 14.25 10.15 -14.15
C GLU A 17 12.73 9.95 -14.00
N LEU A 18 12.25 9.93 -12.75
CA LEU A 18 10.87 9.62 -12.36
C LEU A 18 10.19 10.75 -11.56
N ALA A 19 10.94 11.59 -10.85
CA ALA A 19 10.41 12.59 -9.93
C ALA A 19 9.35 13.51 -10.57
N ASP A 20 9.57 13.92 -11.82
CA ASP A 20 8.64 14.81 -12.54
C ASP A 20 7.53 14.05 -13.31
N LYS A 21 7.50 12.72 -13.22
CA LYS A 21 6.55 11.85 -13.96
C LYS A 21 5.54 11.17 -13.06
N VAL A 22 5.83 11.06 -11.76
CA VAL A 22 4.97 10.36 -10.80
C VAL A 22 4.15 11.38 -10.02
N ASP A 23 2.83 11.30 -10.17
CA ASP A 23 1.89 12.09 -9.38
C ASP A 23 1.49 11.34 -8.09
N MET A 24 0.83 10.19 -8.24
CA MET A 24 0.38 9.36 -7.12
C MET A 24 1.01 7.98 -7.12
N VAL A 25 1.37 7.51 -5.92
CA VAL A 25 1.85 6.14 -5.68
C VAL A 25 0.69 5.29 -5.17
N TRP A 26 0.43 4.18 -5.86
CA TRP A 26 -0.59 3.21 -5.48
C TRP A 26 0.04 1.87 -5.16
N ILE A 27 -0.16 1.38 -3.93
CA ILE A 27 0.23 0.03 -3.55
C ILE A 27 -0.92 -0.91 -3.92
N VAL A 28 -0.66 -1.82 -4.86
CA VAL A 28 -1.69 -2.72 -5.45
C VAL A 28 -1.57 -4.17 -4.98
N GLY A 29 -0.75 -4.42 -3.96
CA GLY A 29 -0.57 -5.72 -3.31
C GLY A 29 0.78 -6.38 -3.59
N GLY A 30 1.03 -7.60 -3.11
CA GLY A 30 0.14 -8.45 -2.31
C GLY A 30 0.20 -8.23 -0.80
N SER A 31 -0.16 -9.25 0.00
CA SER A 31 -0.26 -9.19 1.46
C SER A 31 0.98 -8.61 2.17
N SER A 32 2.19 -9.04 1.78
CA SER A 32 3.44 -8.54 2.37
C SER A 32 3.68 -7.06 2.09
N VAL A 33 3.40 -6.59 0.87
CA VAL A 33 3.60 -5.21 0.46
C VAL A 33 2.57 -4.29 1.15
N TYR A 34 1.33 -4.75 1.32
CA TYR A 34 0.34 -4.03 2.13
C TYR A 34 0.78 -3.87 3.57
N LYS A 35 1.30 -4.96 4.18
CA LYS A 35 1.82 -4.92 5.55
C LYS A 35 2.99 -3.95 5.68
N GLU A 36 3.93 -3.95 4.73
CA GLU A 36 5.06 -3.03 4.72
C GLU A 36 4.58 -1.57 4.60
N ALA A 37 3.69 -1.28 3.63
CA ALA A 37 3.13 0.05 3.43
C ALA A 37 2.36 0.58 4.63
N MET A 38 1.56 -0.26 5.30
CA MET A 38 0.79 0.14 6.49
C MET A 38 1.65 0.41 7.73
N ASN A 39 2.91 -0.03 7.73
CA ASN A 39 3.89 0.24 8.78
C ASN A 39 4.77 1.46 8.48
N GLN A 40 4.71 2.03 7.26
CA GLN A 40 5.46 3.23 6.91
C GLN A 40 4.90 4.46 7.65
N PRO A 41 5.78 5.37 8.11
CA PRO A 41 5.34 6.67 8.58
C PRO A 41 4.77 7.51 7.43
N GLY A 42 3.82 8.39 7.72
CA GLY A 42 3.27 9.33 6.75
C GLY A 42 1.77 9.14 6.52
N HIS A 43 1.26 9.76 5.46
CA HIS A 43 -0.15 9.71 5.11
C HIS A 43 -0.42 8.50 4.22
N LEU A 44 -1.27 7.58 4.68
CA LEU A 44 -1.73 6.43 3.90
C LEU A 44 -3.26 6.42 3.85
N ARG A 45 -3.82 6.19 2.66
CA ARG A 45 -5.25 5.99 2.46
C ARG A 45 -5.49 4.59 1.92
N LEU A 46 -6.35 3.83 2.60
CA LEU A 46 -6.75 2.50 2.19
C LEU A 46 -8.05 2.58 1.37
N PHE A 47 -7.98 2.20 0.10
CA PHE A 47 -9.16 2.04 -0.75
C PHE A 47 -9.56 0.57 -0.75
N VAL A 48 -10.59 0.23 0.04
CA VAL A 48 -10.95 -1.16 0.34
C VAL A 48 -12.29 -1.51 -0.29
N THR A 49 -12.28 -2.44 -1.26
CA THR A 49 -13.50 -3.06 -1.77
C THR A 49 -13.92 -4.19 -0.83
N ARG A 50 -15.08 -4.06 -0.16
CA ARG A 50 -15.60 -5.09 0.73
C ARG A 50 -16.46 -6.08 -0.06
N ILE A 51 -15.95 -7.29 -0.25
CA ILE A 51 -16.71 -8.40 -0.82
C ILE A 51 -17.46 -9.07 0.34
N MET A 52 -18.79 -8.94 0.37
CA MET A 52 -19.64 -9.46 1.46
C MET A 52 -19.98 -10.95 1.26
N GLN A 53 -18.98 -11.74 0.87
CA GLN A 53 -19.05 -13.17 0.65
C GLN A 53 -17.72 -13.82 1.06
N GLU A 54 -17.78 -15.05 1.52
CA GLU A 54 -16.60 -15.82 1.91
C GLU A 54 -16.09 -16.65 0.73
N PHE A 55 -14.76 -16.71 0.59
CA PHE A 55 -14.07 -17.53 -0.40
C PHE A 55 -12.92 -18.26 0.29
N GLU A 56 -12.60 -19.46 -0.19
CA GLU A 56 -11.35 -20.10 0.20
C GLU A 56 -10.18 -19.20 -0.23
N SER A 57 -9.25 -18.95 0.67
CA SER A 57 -8.13 -18.03 0.46
C SER A 57 -6.89 -18.52 1.19
N ASP A 58 -5.74 -18.40 0.54
CA ASP A 58 -4.42 -18.74 1.09
C ASP A 58 -3.60 -17.50 1.51
N THR A 59 -4.11 -16.32 1.16
CA THR A 59 -3.46 -15.03 1.36
C THR A 59 -4.48 -13.99 1.83
N PHE A 60 -4.14 -13.22 2.86
CA PHE A 60 -5.06 -12.30 3.52
C PHE A 60 -4.50 -10.88 3.60
N PHE A 61 -5.39 -9.89 3.59
CA PHE A 61 -5.04 -8.51 3.88
C PHE A 61 -4.76 -8.33 5.39
N PRO A 62 -3.75 -7.54 5.80
CA PRO A 62 -3.50 -7.27 7.22
C PRO A 62 -4.68 -6.56 7.90
N GLU A 63 -4.87 -6.79 9.20
CA GLU A 63 -5.94 -6.11 9.94
C GLU A 63 -5.79 -4.57 9.92
N ILE A 64 -6.91 -3.86 9.79
CA ILE A 64 -6.94 -2.40 9.82
C ILE A 64 -7.15 -1.94 11.26
N ASP A 65 -6.09 -1.39 11.85
CA ASP A 65 -6.10 -0.81 13.19
C ASP A 65 -6.94 0.49 13.22
N LEU A 66 -8.13 0.42 13.82
CA LEU A 66 -9.08 1.55 13.87
C LEU A 66 -8.68 2.65 14.88
N GLU A 67 -7.66 2.44 15.70
CA GLU A 67 -7.06 3.52 16.50
C GLU A 67 -6.17 4.42 15.63
N LYS A 68 -5.60 3.87 14.54
CA LYS A 68 -4.75 4.58 13.59
C LYS A 68 -5.50 5.04 12.33
N TYR A 69 -6.46 4.25 11.88
CA TYR A 69 -7.21 4.50 10.66
C TYR A 69 -8.66 4.90 10.97
N LYS A 70 -9.15 5.88 10.23
CA LYS A 70 -10.55 6.30 10.28
C LYS A 70 -11.25 5.94 8.98
N LEU A 71 -12.41 5.29 9.09
CA LEU A 71 -13.32 5.11 7.95
C LEU A 71 -13.89 6.48 7.55
N LEU A 72 -13.66 6.88 6.30
CA LEU A 72 -14.22 8.11 5.74
C LEU A 72 -15.67 7.87 5.27
N PRO A 73 -16.55 8.88 5.37
CA PRO A 73 -17.93 8.81 4.89
C PRO A 73 -18.02 8.72 3.36
#